data_AF-A0A925UKJ1-F1
#
_entry.id   AF-A0A925UKJ1-F1
#
_cell.length_a   1.000
_cell.length_b   1.000
_cell.length_c   1.000
_cell.angle_alpha   90.00
_cell.angle_beta   90.00
_cell.angle_gamma   90.00
#
_symmetry.space_group_name_H-M   'P 1'
#
loop_
_entity.id
_entity.type
_entity.pdbx_description
1 polymer ?
#
loop_
_entity_poly.entity_id
_entity_poly.type
_entity_poly.pdbx_seq_one_letter_code
_entity_poly.pdbx_strand_id
1 'polypeptide(L)'
;MVGEGWFAQRGWAPFPFQRDVWAAMAEGRSGLLHASTGSGKTYAVWFGALARAAAIGVPLQGVHPGRRAGPPQARPDPLGGSIAVPGERGVVSPPLGVLWLTPMRALAADTARALQAPLTDLGSGWTLGART
;
A
#
# COMPACT_ATOMS: atom_id res chain seq x y z
N MET A 1 5.02 17.23 -1.35
CA MET A 1 4.47 15.94 -0.88
C MET A 1 3.98 15.13 -2.07
N VAL A 2 3.94 13.79 -1.97
CA VAL A 2 3.50 12.89 -3.05
C VAL A 2 2.10 13.25 -3.58
N GLY A 3 1.17 13.62 -2.69
CA GLY A 3 -0.17 14.06 -3.07
C GLY A 3 -0.19 15.30 -3.96
N GLU A 4 0.62 16.32 -3.66
CA GLU A 4 0.70 17.55 -4.48
C GLU A 4 1.09 17.23 -5.92
N GLY A 5 2.14 16.42 -6.10
CA GLY A 5 2.62 16.04 -7.43
C GLY A 5 1.58 15.25 -8.22
N TRP A 6 0.88 14.31 -7.57
CA TRP A 6 -0.14 13.50 -8.22
C TRP A 6 -1.39 14.31 -8.61
N PHE A 7 -1.82 15.26 -7.77
CA PHE A 7 -2.91 16.17 -8.10
C PHE A 7 -2.52 17.12 -9.25
N ALA A 8 -1.31 17.70 -9.20
CA ALA A 8 -0.84 18.63 -10.23
C ALA A 8 -0.76 17.97 -11.62
N GLN A 9 -0.31 16.71 -11.70
CA GLN A 9 -0.29 15.94 -12.97
C GLN A 9 -1.68 15.77 -13.60
N ARG A 10 -2.74 15.95 -12.83
CA ARG A 10 -4.14 15.87 -13.27
C ARG A 10 -4.78 17.23 -13.51
N GLY A 11 -4.01 18.32 -13.36
CA GLY A 11 -4.54 19.68 -13.34
C GLY A 11 -5.45 19.95 -12.14
N TRP A 12 -5.32 19.18 -11.06
CA TRP A 12 -6.11 19.35 -9.84
C TRP A 12 -5.30 20.08 -8.77
N ALA A 13 -6.01 20.77 -7.88
CA ALA A 13 -5.46 21.34 -6.67
C ALA A 13 -6.05 20.63 -5.45
N PRO A 14 -5.22 20.17 -4.50
CA PRO A 14 -5.72 19.66 -3.23
C PRO A 14 -6.50 20.74 -2.46
N PHE A 15 -7.56 20.32 -1.77
CA PHE A 15 -8.23 21.17 -0.80
C PHE A 15 -7.34 21.43 0.43
N PRO A 16 -7.54 22.55 1.15
CA PRO A 16 -6.80 22.84 2.38
C PRO A 16 -6.85 21.69 3.40
N PHE A 17 -8.04 21.15 3.66
CA PHE A 17 -8.20 20.06 4.64
C PHE A 17 -7.44 18.78 4.25
N GLN A 18 -7.22 18.53 2.94
CA GLN A 18 -6.44 17.38 2.51
C GLN A 18 -4.98 17.55 2.93
N ARG A 19 -4.42 18.74 2.76
CA ARG A 19 -3.06 19.07 3.23
C ARG A 19 -2.94 18.96 4.74
N ASP A 20 -3.95 19.42 5.47
CA ASP A 20 -3.99 19.34 6.94
C ASP A 20 -3.95 17.88 7.41
N VAL A 21 -4.74 17.00 6.77
CA VAL A 21 -4.73 15.56 7.02
C VAL A 21 -3.36 14.96 6.70
N TRP A 22 -2.75 15.33 5.58
CA TRP A 22 -1.43 14.81 5.18
C TRP A 22 -0.35 15.18 6.19
N ALA A 23 -0.32 16.44 6.63
CA ALA A 23 0.62 16.90 7.65
C ALA A 23 0.40 16.18 8.99
N ALA A 24 -0.85 16.09 9.46
CA ALA A 24 -1.18 15.41 10.70
C ALA A 24 -0.80 13.93 10.69
N MET A 25 -1.10 13.22 9.59
CA MET A 25 -0.74 11.82 9.47
C MET A 25 0.78 11.60 9.33
N ALA A 26 1.50 12.49 8.64
CA ALA A 26 2.97 12.43 8.56
C ALA A 26 3.61 12.46 9.96
N GLU A 27 3.11 13.34 10.83
CA GLU A 27 3.50 13.46 12.24
C GLU A 27 3.08 12.24 13.09
N GLY A 28 2.28 11.32 12.55
CA GLY A 28 1.79 10.14 13.26
C GLY A 28 0.58 10.42 14.16
N ARG A 29 -0.14 11.53 13.93
CA ARG A 29 -1.36 11.85 14.69
C ARG A 29 -2.54 11.00 14.22
N SER A 30 -3.35 10.55 15.17
CA SER A 30 -4.68 10.00 14.94
C SER A 30 -5.73 11.11 14.89
N GLY A 31 -6.85 10.90 14.19
CA GLY A 31 -7.91 11.89 14.13
C GLY A 31 -9.17 11.44 13.38
N LEU A 32 -10.19 12.31 13.40
CA LEU A 32 -11.44 12.15 12.68
C LEU A 32 -11.53 13.18 11.55
N LEU A 33 -11.65 12.71 10.32
CA LEU A 33 -11.94 13.57 9.17
C LEU A 33 -13.45 13.66 8.94
N HIS A 34 -14.02 14.84 9.16
CA HIS A 34 -15.39 15.15 8.78
C HIS A 34 -15.41 16.07 7.55
N ALA A 35 -15.90 15.56 6.42
CA ALA A 35 -16.12 16.36 5.21
C ALA A 35 -17.31 15.82 4.41
N SER A 36 -17.93 16.67 3.58
CA SER A 36 -19.07 16.29 2.74
C SER A 36 -18.71 15.21 1.72
N THR A 37 -19.72 14.53 1.19
CA THR A 37 -19.57 13.59 0.07
C THR A 37 -19.02 14.32 -1.16
N GLY A 38 -18.20 13.65 -1.97
CA GLY A 38 -17.57 14.25 -3.16
C GLY A 38 -16.33 15.12 -2.88
N SER A 39 -16.03 15.48 -1.63
CA SER A 39 -14.88 16.35 -1.29
C SER A 39 -13.49 15.69 -1.41
N GLY A 40 -13.40 14.42 -1.82
CA GLY A 40 -12.11 13.74 -1.97
C GLY A 40 -11.49 13.25 -0.65
N LYS A 41 -12.31 12.84 0.33
CA LYS A 41 -11.85 12.25 1.61
C LYS A 41 -10.93 11.05 1.43
N THR A 42 -11.19 10.22 0.40
CA THR A 42 -10.36 9.06 0.09
C THR A 42 -8.91 9.46 -0.18
N TYR A 43 -8.69 10.50 -1.01
CA TYR A 43 -7.35 11.02 -1.28
C TYR A 43 -6.75 11.75 -0.08
N ALA A 44 -7.57 12.39 0.77
CA ALA A 44 -7.09 12.97 2.02
C ALA A 44 -6.38 11.90 2.87
N VAL A 45 -7.07 10.80 3.16
CA VAL A 45 -6.54 9.72 4.02
C VAL A 45 -5.45 8.92 3.32
N TRP A 46 -5.60 8.60 2.03
CA TRP A 46 -4.62 7.81 1.29
C TRP A 46 -3.26 8.50 1.19
N PHE A 47 -3.22 9.74 0.72
CA PHE A 47 -1.95 10.46 0.63
C PHE A 47 -1.40 10.82 2.02
N GLY A 48 -2.25 10.91 3.04
CA GLY A 48 -1.80 10.98 4.44
C GLY A 48 -1.13 9.69 4.92
N ALA A 49 -1.66 8.52 4.54
CA ALA A 49 -1.02 7.23 4.84
C ALA A 49 0.34 7.08 4.13
N LEU A 50 0.44 7.52 2.86
CA LEU A 50 1.71 7.56 2.13
C LEU A 50 2.70 8.56 2.75
N ALA A 51 2.22 9.73 3.20
CA ALA A 51 3.04 10.71 3.91
C ALA A 51 3.59 10.12 5.22
N ARG A 52 2.75 9.39 5.99
CA ARG A 52 3.20 8.65 7.16
C ARG A 52 4.24 7.60 6.82
N ALA A 53 3.98 6.76 5.81
CA ALA A 53 4.91 5.73 5.36
C ALA A 53 6.29 6.33 5.03
N ALA A 54 6.31 7.42 4.26
CA ALA A 54 7.54 8.14 3.96
C ALA A 54 8.24 8.70 5.22
N ALA A 55 7.47 9.27 6.16
CA ALA A 55 8.01 9.83 7.40
C ALA A 55 8.66 8.78 8.32
N ILE A 56 8.23 7.51 8.24
CA ILE A 56 8.81 6.39 9.01
C ILE A 56 9.77 5.52 8.18
N GLY A 57 10.18 5.98 7.00
CA GLY A 57 11.15 5.28 6.16
C GLY A 57 10.62 4.04 5.43
N VAL A 58 9.30 3.86 5.32
CA VAL A 58 8.71 2.82 4.48
C VAL A 58 8.79 3.28 3.01
N PRO A 59 9.49 2.54 2.14
CA PRO A 59 9.67 2.95 0.76
C PRO A 59 8.35 2.92 -0.02
N LEU A 60 8.09 3.98 -0.78
CA LEU A 60 6.91 4.07 -1.64
C LEU A 60 7.11 3.30 -2.96
N GLN A 61 8.36 3.16 -3.40
CA GLN A 61 8.78 2.39 -4.57
C GLN A 61 9.56 1.14 -4.14
N GLY A 62 9.34 0.01 -4.81
CA GLY A 62 10.26 -1.14 -4.70
C GLY A 62 9.97 -2.19 -3.64
N VAL A 63 8.75 -2.27 -3.08
CA VAL A 63 8.34 -3.50 -2.38
C VAL A 63 8.07 -4.57 -3.44
N HIS A 64 9.13 -5.22 -3.93
CA HIS A 64 9.01 -6.37 -4.81
C HIS A 64 8.25 -7.49 -4.07
N PRO A 65 7.16 -8.04 -4.64
CA PRO A 65 6.53 -9.22 -4.08
C PRO A 65 7.51 -10.38 -4.17
N GLY A 66 8.07 -10.76 -3.01
CA GLY A 66 8.99 -11.88 -2.87
C GLY A 66 10.34 -11.64 -3.53
N ARG A 67 11.38 -11.45 -2.72
CA ARG A 67 12.69 -11.96 -3.11
C ARG A 67 12.47 -13.44 -3.42
N ARG A 68 12.57 -13.88 -4.68
CA ARG A 68 12.65 -15.32 -4.98
C ARG A 68 13.79 -15.83 -4.11
N ALA A 69 13.49 -16.72 -3.17
CA ALA A 69 14.54 -17.53 -2.57
C ALA A 69 15.31 -18.13 -3.75
N GLY A 70 16.63 -17.94 -3.78
CA GLY A 70 17.47 -18.60 -4.78
C GLY A 70 17.18 -20.11 -4.76
N PRO A 71 17.42 -20.82 -5.87
CA PRO A 71 17.24 -22.27 -5.89
C PRO A 71 17.91 -22.89 -4.65
N PRO A 72 17.29 -23.91 -4.01
CA PRO A 72 17.92 -24.58 -2.88
C PRO A 72 19.32 -25.00 -3.30
N GLN A 73 20.35 -24.57 -2.56
CA GLN A 73 21.67 -25.17 -2.73
C GLN A 73 21.51 -26.64 -2.35
N ALA A 74 21.70 -27.51 -3.33
CA ALA A 74 21.67 -28.95 -3.11
C ALA A 74 22.72 -29.27 -2.05
N ARG A 75 22.26 -29.69 -0.87
CA ARG A 75 23.15 -30.33 0.09
C ARG A 75 23.36 -31.75 -0.44
N PRO A 76 24.60 -32.19 -0.68
CA PRO A 76 24.84 -33.54 -1.19
C PRO A 76 24.29 -34.56 -0.19
N ASP A 77 23.52 -35.51 -0.71
CA ASP A 77 23.06 -36.67 0.04
C ASP A 77 24.25 -37.61 0.28
N PRO A 78 24.60 -37.96 1.53
CA PRO A 78 25.68 -38.91 1.81
C PRO A 78 25.42 -40.32 1.25
N LEU A 79 24.19 -40.64 0.83
CA LEU A 79 23.77 -42.01 0.49
C LEU A 79 23.19 -42.16 -0.93
N GLY A 80 23.27 -41.13 -1.79
CA GLY A 80 22.96 -41.23 -3.22
C GLY A 80 21.49 -41.51 -3.61
N GLY A 81 20.54 -41.32 -2.68
CA GLY A 81 19.10 -41.50 -2.90
C GLY A 81 18.32 -40.18 -2.82
N SER A 82 17.75 -39.74 -3.94
CA SER A 82 16.88 -38.56 -3.96
C SER A 82 15.51 -38.87 -3.34
N ILE A 83 15.31 -38.49 -2.07
CA ILE A 83 13.97 -38.30 -1.51
C ILE A 83 13.59 -36.84 -1.69
N ALA A 84 12.57 -36.56 -2.50
CA ALA A 84 12.01 -35.22 -2.62
C ALA A 84 11.34 -34.83 -1.30
N VAL A 85 12.03 -34.02 -0.49
CA VAL A 85 11.38 -33.32 0.64
C VAL A 85 10.49 -32.24 0.02
N PRO A 86 9.16 -32.24 0.25
CA PRO A 86 8.29 -31.17 -0.22
C PRO A 86 8.70 -29.88 0.51
N GLY A 87 9.56 -29.09 -0.11
CA GLY A 87 9.96 -27.78 0.38
C GLY A 87 8.76 -26.86 0.36
N GLU A 88 8.41 -26.33 1.53
CA GLU A 88 7.47 -25.23 1.73
C GLU A 88 7.88 -24.04 0.87
N ARG A 89 7.38 -23.98 -0.37
CA ARG A 89 7.44 -22.79 -1.21
C ARG A 89 6.38 -21.81 -0.72
N GLY A 90 6.57 -21.29 0.48
CA GLY A 90 5.78 -20.18 1.01
C GLY A 90 6.10 -18.93 0.19
N VAL A 91 5.17 -18.50 -0.66
CA VAL A 91 5.19 -17.14 -1.18
C VAL A 91 5.08 -16.21 0.03
N VAL A 92 6.18 -15.54 0.38
CA VAL A 92 6.15 -14.56 1.48
C VAL A 92 5.39 -13.34 0.98
N SER A 93 4.16 -13.16 1.46
CA SER A 93 3.37 -11.97 1.18
C SER A 93 4.09 -10.73 1.72
N PRO A 94 4.06 -9.60 1.00
CA PRO A 94 4.56 -8.32 1.53
C PRO A 94 3.91 -7.99 2.88
N PRO A 95 4.63 -7.29 3.78
CA PRO A 95 4.04 -6.85 5.04
C PRO A 95 2.86 -5.91 4.82
N LEU A 96 1.84 -6.00 5.66
CA LEU A 96 0.65 -5.15 5.59
C LEU A 96 1.02 -3.70 5.94
N GLY A 97 0.80 -2.77 5.00
CA GLY A 97 1.06 -1.34 5.20
C GLY A 97 -0.12 -0.55 5.76
N VAL A 98 -1.29 -0.65 5.11
CA VAL A 98 -2.51 0.10 5.46
C VAL A 98 -3.71 -0.85 5.50
N LEU A 99 -4.52 -0.76 6.57
CA LEU A 99 -5.79 -1.48 6.69
C LEU A 99 -6.95 -0.47 6.63
N TRP A 100 -7.78 -0.60 5.60
CA TRP A 100 -9.00 0.20 5.46
C TRP A 100 -10.21 -0.60 5.91
N LEU A 101 -10.96 -0.08 6.90
CA LEU A 101 -12.18 -0.69 7.39
C LEU A 101 -13.40 0.09 6.91
N THR A 102 -14.42 -0.62 6.45
CA THR A 102 -15.68 -0.05 5.97
C THR A 102 -16.83 -0.97 6.38
N PRO A 103 -17.99 -0.42 6.81
CA PRO A 103 -19.13 -1.22 7.22
C PRO A 103 -19.84 -1.93 6.05
N MET A 104 -19.56 -1.53 4.80
CA MET A 104 -20.27 -2.04 3.62
C MET A 104 -19.32 -2.49 2.51
N ARG A 105 -19.68 -3.62 1.88
CA ARG A 105 -18.94 -4.21 0.75
C ARG A 105 -18.84 -3.26 -0.45
N ALA A 106 -19.94 -2.55 -0.77
CA ALA A 106 -19.99 -1.59 -1.86
C ALA A 106 -18.96 -0.46 -1.66
N LEU A 107 -18.90 0.10 -0.46
CA LEU A 107 -17.91 1.14 -0.13
C LEU A 107 -16.46 0.60 -0.16
N ALA A 108 -16.25 -0.68 0.16
CA ALA A 108 -14.95 -1.32 -0.04
C ALA A 108 -14.55 -1.38 -1.52
N ALA A 109 -15.47 -1.79 -2.39
CA ALA A 109 -15.22 -1.83 -3.84
C ALA A 109 -14.95 -0.44 -4.43
N ASP A 110 -15.72 0.57 -4.02
CA ASP A 110 -15.53 1.94 -4.50
C ASP A 110 -14.22 2.55 -4.00
N THR A 111 -13.85 2.30 -2.75
CA THR A 111 -12.56 2.73 -2.20
C THR A 111 -11.42 2.05 -2.97
N ALA A 112 -11.49 0.74 -3.19
CA ALA A 112 -10.48 0.02 -3.96
C ALA A 112 -10.31 0.60 -5.38
N ARG A 113 -11.43 0.89 -6.07
CA ARG A 113 -11.40 1.52 -7.39
C ARG A 113 -10.73 2.89 -7.36
N ALA A 114 -11.06 3.73 -6.37
CA ALA A 114 -10.48 5.06 -6.23
C ALA A 114 -8.96 5.01 -5.95
N LEU A 115 -8.49 4.00 -5.23
CA LEU A 115 -7.06 3.82 -4.91
C LEU A 115 -6.25 3.23 -6.06
N GLN A 116 -6.89 2.59 -7.05
CA GLN A 116 -6.17 1.97 -8.17
C GLN A 116 -5.35 2.99 -8.98
N ALA A 117 -5.93 4.16 -9.28
CA ALA A 117 -5.26 5.19 -10.07
C ALA A 117 -3.95 5.69 -9.41
N PRO A 118 -3.95 6.17 -8.14
CA PRO A 118 -2.72 6.61 -7.51
C PRO A 118 -1.70 5.49 -7.32
N LEU A 119 -2.12 4.24 -7.08
CA LEU A 119 -1.18 3.11 -6.98
C LEU A 119 -0.43 2.88 -8.30
N THR A 120 -1.15 2.91 -9.42
CA THR A 120 -0.57 2.73 -10.75
C THR A 120 0.35 3.89 -11.12
N ASP A 121 -0.12 5.14 -10.99
CA ASP A 121 0.63 6.31 -11.47
C ASP A 121 1.89 6.60 -10.68
N LEU A 122 1.87 6.31 -9.37
CA LEU A 122 3.04 6.51 -8.52
C LEU A 122 4.13 5.45 -8.77
N GLY A 123 3.83 4.41 -9.57
CA GLY A 123 4.72 3.26 -9.73
C GLY A 123 5.06 2.61 -8.40
N SER A 124 4.11 2.65 -7.45
CA SER A 124 4.37 2.23 -6.08
C SER A 124 4.52 0.72 -6.02
N GLY A 125 5.44 0.21 -5.19
CA GLY A 125 5.54 -1.24 -4.93
C GLY A 125 4.38 -1.78 -4.08
N TRP A 126 3.40 -0.94 -3.78
CA TRP A 126 2.29 -1.24 -2.89
C TRP A 126 1.23 -2.03 -3.64
N THR A 127 0.70 -3.05 -2.98
CA THR A 127 -0.38 -3.89 -3.50
C THR A 127 -1.69 -3.52 -2.82
N LEU A 128 -2.80 -3.71 -3.54
CA LEU A 128 -4.15 -3.49 -3.03
C LEU A 128 -4.89 -4.83 -2.98
N GLY A 129 -5.43 -5.15 -1.81
CA GLY A 129 -6.29 -6.31 -1.60
C GLY A 129 -7.59 -5.88 -0.93
N ALA A 130 -8.70 -6.47 -1.35
CA ALA A 130 -10.00 -6.31 -0.70
C ALA A 130 -10.50 -7.66 -0.19
N ARG A 131 -11.06 -7.68 1.02
CA ARG A 131 -11.78 -8.82 1.60
C ARG A 131 -13.14 -8.31 2.03
N THR A 132 -14.21 -8.89 1.47
CA THR A 132 -15.60 -8.39 1.61
C THR A 132 -16.60 -9.52 1.64
#